data_AF-A0A850PBN4-F1
#
_entry.id   AF-A0A850PBN4-F1
#
_cell.length_a   1.000
_cell.length_b   1.000
_cell.length_c   1.000
_cell.angle_alpha   90.00
_cell.angle_beta   90.00
_cell.angle_gamma   90.00
#
_symmetry.space_group_name_H-M   'P 1'
#
loop_
_entity.id
_entity.type
_entity.pdbx_description
1 polymer ?
#
loop_
_entity_poly.entity_id
_entity_poly.type
_entity_poly.pdbx_seq_one_letter_code
_entity_poly.pdbx_strand_id
1 'polypeptide(L)'
;MPGKLADDKAPEKRKRGPGRPFVKGQVANPSGRPKGTRNKLSESFIAALYDDFETHGVRAIEMMRIEKPGDYVKAIAALVPTQFQAVDKDGEAADMSVTVNFVRKNG
;
A
#
# COMPACT_ATOMS: atom_id res chain seq x y z
N MET A 1 -50.58 -29.38 27.57
CA MET A 1 -49.95 -29.69 26.26
C MET A 1 -48.73 -28.79 26.12
N PRO A 2 -47.50 -29.29 26.26
CA PRO A 2 -46.29 -28.48 26.08
C PRO A 2 -46.04 -28.17 24.60
N GLY A 3 -45.81 -26.89 24.30
CA GLY A 3 -45.55 -26.36 22.96
C GLY A 3 -44.20 -26.82 22.42
N LYS A 4 -44.22 -27.26 21.16
CA LYS A 4 -43.11 -27.80 20.39
C LYS A 4 -41.99 -26.73 20.25
N LEU A 5 -40.77 -27.08 20.68
CA LEU A 5 -39.58 -26.26 20.47
C LEU A 5 -39.40 -25.97 18.97
N ALA A 6 -39.09 -24.71 18.65
CA ALA A 6 -38.73 -24.31 17.30
C ALA A 6 -37.35 -24.89 16.95
N ASP A 7 -37.27 -25.57 15.82
CA ASP A 7 -36.02 -26.10 15.28
C ASP A 7 -35.13 -24.95 14.78
N ASP A 8 -34.09 -24.63 15.54
CA ASP A 8 -32.93 -23.85 15.10
C ASP A 8 -32.18 -24.63 14.02
N LYS A 9 -32.57 -24.47 12.74
CA LYS A 9 -31.74 -24.90 11.61
C LYS A 9 -31.18 -23.69 10.87
N ALA A 10 -29.91 -23.39 11.16
CA ALA A 10 -29.08 -22.50 10.33
C ALA A 10 -29.07 -22.98 8.87
N PRO A 11 -29.08 -22.07 7.87
CA PRO A 11 -29.14 -22.47 6.47
C PRO A 11 -27.88 -23.24 6.07
N GLU A 12 -28.06 -24.50 5.71
CA GLU A 12 -27.00 -25.40 5.26
C GLU A 12 -26.40 -24.86 3.95
N LYS A 13 -25.10 -24.54 3.96
CA LYS A 13 -24.38 -24.01 2.81
C LYS A 13 -24.42 -25.02 1.67
N ARG A 14 -25.18 -24.72 0.62
CA ARG A 14 -25.24 -25.54 -0.61
C ARG A 14 -23.82 -25.72 -1.17
N LYS A 15 -23.32 -26.96 -1.14
CA LYS A 15 -22.05 -27.34 -1.80
C LYS A 15 -22.22 -27.11 -3.29
N ARG A 16 -21.47 -26.16 -3.86
CA ARG A 16 -21.44 -25.94 -5.31
C ARG A 16 -20.80 -27.20 -5.93
N GLY A 17 -21.52 -27.87 -6.82
CA GLY A 17 -21.00 -29.02 -7.56
C GLY A 17 -19.77 -28.64 -8.39
N PRO A 18 -19.05 -29.62 -8.96
CA PRO A 18 -17.90 -29.34 -9.83
C PRO A 18 -18.33 -28.36 -10.92
N GLY A 19 -17.67 -27.21 -10.98
CA GLY A 19 -17.98 -26.15 -11.95
C GLY A 19 -17.88 -26.69 -13.38
N ARG A 20 -18.57 -26.04 -14.31
CA ARG A 20 -18.46 -26.40 -15.74
C ARG A 20 -17.01 -26.21 -16.18
N PRO A 21 -16.40 -27.18 -16.91
CA PRO A 21 -15.05 -27.03 -17.43
C PRO A 21 -14.91 -25.76 -18.27
N PHE A 22 -13.76 -25.10 -18.16
CA PHE A 22 -13.44 -23.97 -19.04
C PHE A 22 -13.32 -24.46 -20.49
N VAL A 23 -13.97 -23.75 -21.42
CA VAL A 23 -13.89 -24.06 -22.85
C VAL A 23 -12.55 -23.58 -23.38
N LYS A 24 -11.79 -24.48 -24.02
CA LYS A 24 -10.47 -24.17 -24.61
C LYS A 24 -10.62 -23.05 -25.64
N GLY A 25 -9.92 -21.94 -25.44
CA GLY A 25 -9.98 -20.76 -26.32
C GLY A 25 -11.02 -19.71 -25.93
N GLN A 26 -11.82 -19.94 -24.87
CA GLN A 26 -12.82 -18.98 -24.41
C GLN A 26 -12.33 -18.28 -23.13
N VAL A 27 -12.34 -16.94 -23.15
CA VAL A 27 -12.01 -16.15 -21.96
C VAL A 27 -13.18 -16.24 -20.99
N ALA A 28 -12.97 -16.87 -19.83
CA ALA A 28 -14.02 -17.08 -18.83
C ALA A 28 -14.57 -15.78 -18.22
N ASN A 29 -13.79 -14.69 -18.30
CA ASN A 29 -14.19 -13.34 -17.93
C ASN A 29 -13.69 -12.34 -18.99
N PRO A 30 -14.44 -12.14 -20.09
CA PRO A 30 -14.04 -11.24 -21.18
C PRO A 30 -13.83 -9.79 -20.74
N SER A 31 -14.55 -9.37 -19.68
CA SER A 31 -14.46 -8.02 -19.12
C SER A 31 -13.31 -7.83 -18.14
N GLY A 32 -12.57 -8.90 -17.82
CA GLY A 32 -11.48 -8.87 -16.84
C GLY A 32 -11.93 -8.42 -15.45
N ARG A 33 -10.96 -8.08 -14.61
CA ARG A 33 -11.26 -7.40 -13.34
C ARG A 33 -11.85 -6.01 -13.66
N PRO A 34 -12.95 -5.57 -13.02
CA PRO A 34 -13.46 -4.23 -13.21
C PRO A 34 -12.34 -3.20 -13.04
N LYS A 35 -12.06 -2.46 -14.12
CA LYS A 35 -10.98 -1.48 -14.17
C LYS A 35 -11.32 -0.34 -13.19
N GLY A 36 -10.44 -0.09 -12.24
CA GLY A 36 -10.39 1.22 -11.60
C GLY A 36 -10.95 1.38 -10.18
N THR A 37 -11.51 0.38 -9.48
CA THR A 37 -11.88 0.62 -8.06
C THR A 37 -10.68 0.85 -7.16
N ARG A 38 -9.59 0.10 -7.35
CA ARG A 38 -8.33 0.34 -6.63
C ARG A 38 -7.65 1.64 -7.09
N ASN A 39 -7.59 1.88 -8.41
CA ASN A 39 -6.93 3.07 -8.94
C ASN A 39 -7.66 4.35 -8.54
N LYS A 40 -9.00 4.37 -8.60
CA LYS A 40 -9.81 5.51 -8.13
C LYS A 40 -9.61 5.79 -6.65
N LEU A 41 -9.56 4.75 -5.81
CA LEU A 41 -9.30 4.94 -4.38
C LEU A 41 -7.91 5.55 -4.15
N SER A 42 -6.88 5.08 -4.87
CA SER A 42 -5.53 5.63 -4.78
C SER A 42 -5.46 7.09 -5.24
N GLU A 43 -6.08 7.41 -6.37
CA GLU A 43 -6.14 8.77 -6.91
C GLU A 43 -6.87 9.73 -5.95
N SER A 44 -8.06 9.34 -5.47
CA SER A 44 -8.81 10.15 -4.51
C SER A 44 -8.09 10.32 -3.18
N PHE A 45 -7.36 9.30 -2.73
CA PHE A 45 -6.56 9.38 -1.51
C PHE A 45 -5.40 10.37 -1.64
N ILE A 46 -4.68 10.34 -2.76
CA ILE A 46 -3.57 11.28 -3.01
C ILE A 46 -4.10 12.71 -3.11
N ALA A 47 -5.23 12.93 -3.80
CA ALA A 47 -5.85 14.24 -3.90
C ALA A 47 -6.25 14.79 -2.52
N ALA A 48 -6.93 13.99 -1.69
CA ALA A 48 -7.32 14.41 -0.35
C ALA A 48 -6.11 14.71 0.55
N LEU A 49 -5.02 13.93 0.44
CA LEU A 49 -3.78 14.20 1.15
C LEU A 49 -3.11 15.49 0.69
N TYR A 50 -3.14 15.78 -0.61
CA TYR A 50 -2.58 17.01 -1.16
C TYR A 50 -3.32 18.24 -0.61
N ASP A 51 -4.67 18.21 -0.64
CA ASP A 51 -5.50 19.30 -0.13
C ASP A 51 -5.27 19.54 1.38
N ASP A 52 -5.17 18.48 2.18
CA ASP A 52 -4.80 18.57 3.60
C ASP A 52 -3.41 19.17 3.79
N PHE A 53 -2.44 18.74 2.97
CA PHE A 53 -1.07 19.20 3.05
C PHE A 53 -0.91 20.68 2.67
N GLU A 54 -1.69 21.21 1.73
CA GLU A 54 -1.68 22.66 1.42
C GLU A 54 -1.98 23.52 2.65
N THR A 55 -2.87 23.05 3.53
CA THR A 55 -3.28 23.80 4.71
C THR A 55 -2.46 23.47 5.96
N HIS A 56 -2.06 22.20 6.12
CA HIS A 56 -1.48 21.70 7.37
C HIS A 56 -0.04 21.20 7.24
N GLY A 57 0.49 21.04 6.03
CA GLY A 57 1.76 20.36 5.75
C GLY A 57 2.97 21.01 6.43
N VAL A 58 3.06 22.35 6.41
CA VAL A 58 4.18 23.07 7.05
C VAL A 58 4.24 22.78 8.55
N ARG A 59 3.09 22.90 9.24
CA ARG A 59 2.99 22.62 10.67
C ARG A 59 3.29 21.14 10.97
N ALA A 60 2.82 20.22 10.12
CA ALA A 60 3.13 18.80 10.28
C ALA A 60 4.63 18.52 10.20
N ILE A 61 5.35 19.18 9.28
CA ILE A 61 6.81 19.08 9.17
C ILE A 61 7.51 19.64 10.41
N GLU A 62 7.09 20.81 10.90
CA GLU A 62 7.65 21.43 12.10
C GLU A 62 7.47 20.54 13.33
N MET A 63 6.27 20.00 13.54
CA MET A 63 5.97 19.08 14.62
C MET A 63 6.80 17.80 14.49
N MET A 64 6.94 17.24 13.29
CA MET A 64 7.75 16.05 13.05
C MET A 64 9.23 16.29 13.38
N ARG A 65 9.77 17.46 13.06
CA ARG A 65 11.15 17.84 13.42
C ARG A 65 11.37 17.83 14.94
N ILE A 66 10.38 18.28 15.72
CA ILE A 66 10.47 18.39 17.17
C ILE A 66 10.21 17.03 17.84
N GLU A 67 9.11 16.37 17.49
CA GLU A 67 8.65 15.15 18.16
C GLU A 67 9.39 13.89 17.69
N LYS A 68 9.76 13.83 16.41
CA LYS A 68 10.37 12.65 15.76
C LYS A 68 11.52 13.06 14.84
N PRO A 69 12.60 13.68 15.36
CA PRO A 69 13.69 14.20 14.55
C PRO A 69 14.34 13.13 13.65
N GLY A 70 14.40 11.87 14.10
CA GLY A 70 14.92 10.77 13.28
C GLY A 70 14.09 10.49 12.03
N ASP A 71 12.76 10.54 12.13
CA ASP A 71 11.88 10.33 10.97
C ASP A 71 11.89 11.56 10.06
N TYR A 72 12.06 12.76 10.61
CA TYR A 72 12.27 13.99 9.83
C TYR A 72 13.50 13.89 8.92
N VAL A 73 14.64 13.45 9.46
CA VAL A 73 15.86 13.24 8.66
C VAL A 73 15.67 12.16 7.61
N LYS A 74 14.94 11.06 7.91
CA LYS A 74 14.61 10.02 6.91
C LYS A 74 13.76 10.56 5.78
N ALA A 75 12.75 11.39 6.08
CA ALA A 75 11.90 11.99 5.06
C ALA A 75 12.72 12.88 4.12
N ILE A 76 13.65 13.68 4.64
CA ILE A 76 14.59 14.45 3.81
C ILE A 76 15.47 13.51 2.97
N ALA A 77 16.06 12.47 3.59
CA ALA A 77 16.93 11.53 2.88
C ALA A 77 16.19 10.78 1.76
N ALA A 78 14.89 10.51 1.91
CA ALA A 78 14.07 9.87 0.88
C ALA A 78 13.78 10.77 -0.33
N LEU A 79 13.88 12.10 -0.17
CA LEU A 79 13.78 13.06 -1.28
C LEU A 79 15.09 13.19 -2.06
N VAL A 80 16.22 12.81 -1.46
CA VAL A 80 17.50 12.75 -2.14
C VAL A 80 17.47 11.54 -3.08
N PRO A 81 17.64 11.72 -4.40
CA PRO A 81 17.73 10.60 -5.32
C PRO A 81 18.85 9.66 -4.86
N THR A 82 18.56 8.36 -4.72
CA THR A 82 19.54 7.30 -4.44
C THR A 82 20.55 7.11 -5.59
N GLN A 83 20.38 7.82 -6.70
CA GLN A 83 21.15 7.69 -7.93
C GLN A 83 22.19 8.81 -8.04
N PHE A 84 23.09 8.94 -7.07
CA PHE A 84 24.38 9.52 -7.41
C PHE A 84 25.18 8.42 -8.12
N GLN A 85 25.18 8.44 -9.46
CA GLN A 85 26.20 7.74 -10.23
C GLN A 85 27.52 8.45 -9.96
N ALA A 86 28.30 7.94 -9.00
CA ALA A 86 29.71 8.26 -8.98
C ALA A 86 30.30 7.63 -10.25
N VAL A 87 30.63 8.47 -11.24
CA VAL A 87 31.41 8.05 -12.39
C VAL A 87 32.86 7.96 -11.94
N ASP A 88 33.40 6.74 -11.94
CA ASP A 88 34.82 6.46 -11.81
C ASP A 88 35.57 7.21 -12.93
N LYS A 89 36.89 7.34 -12.81
CA LYS A 89 37.73 7.95 -13.86
C LYS A 89 37.62 7.25 -15.23
N ASP A 90 37.05 6.04 -15.25
CA ASP A 90 36.88 5.18 -16.42
C ASP A 90 35.42 5.10 -16.93
N GLY A 91 34.47 5.82 -16.31
CA GLY A 91 33.10 5.98 -16.82
C GLY A 91 32.14 4.80 -16.59
N GLU A 92 32.55 3.78 -15.83
CA GLU A 92 31.64 2.73 -15.35
C GLU A 92 30.80 3.25 -14.17
N ALA A 93 29.52 2.88 -14.15
CA ALA A 93 28.60 3.31 -13.09
C ALA A 93 28.72 2.37 -11.89
N ALA A 94 29.42 2.79 -10.83
CA ALA A 94 29.42 2.06 -9.58
C ALA A 94 28.07 2.24 -8.86
N ASP A 95 27.34 1.13 -8.65
CA ASP A 95 26.11 1.09 -7.85
C ASP A 95 26.45 1.30 -6.36
N MET A 96 26.36 2.55 -5.89
CA MET A 96 26.54 2.88 -4.48
C MET A 96 25.18 2.85 -3.76
N SER A 97 24.88 1.72 -3.11
CA SER A 97 23.73 1.62 -2.21
C SER A 97 24.03 2.28 -0.85
N VAL A 98 23.33 3.37 -0.53
CA VAL A 98 23.37 3.98 0.81
C VAL A 98 22.33 3.29 1.69
N THR A 99 22.77 2.42 2.60
CA THR A 99 21.91 1.81 3.62
C THR A 99 21.92 2.68 4.88
N VAL A 100 20.79 3.31 5.22
CA VAL A 100 20.65 4.10 6.45
C VAL A 100 20.22 3.20 7.61
N ASN A 101 21.18 2.75 8.42
CA ASN A 101 20.92 1.95 9.62
C ASN A 101 20.78 2.85 10.86
N PHE A 102 19.59 2.86 11.48
CA PHE A 102 19.36 3.59 12.73
C PHE A 102 19.42 2.63 13.93
N VAL A 103 20.34 2.91 14.86
CA VAL A 103 20.42 2.20 16.16
C VAL A 103 19.82 3.08 17.25
N ARG A 104 18.75 2.61 17.89
CA ARG A 104 18.16 3.27 19.07
C ARG A 104 19.05 2.97 20.28
N LYS A 105 19.70 3.98 20.86
CA LYS A 105 20.28 3.86 22.22
C LYS A 105 19.15 4.09 23.23
N ASN A 106 18.84 3.06 24.01
CA ASN A 106 18.02 3.20 25.21
C ASN A 106 18.92 3.77 26.31
N GLY A 107 18.54 4.93 26.84
CA GLY A 107 19.04 5.49 28.09
C GLY A 107 17.94 5.44 29.13
#